data_AF-A0A2D9H9L2-F1
#
_entry.id   AF-A0A2D9H9L2-F1
#
_cell.length_a   1.000
_cell.length_b   1.000
_cell.length_c   1.000
_cell.angle_alpha   90.00
_cell.angle_beta   90.00
_cell.angle_gamma   90.00
#
_symmetry.space_group_name_H-M   'P 1'
#
loop_
_entity.id
_entity.type
_entity.pdbx_description
1 polymer ?
#
loop_
_entity_poly.entity_id
_entity_poly.type
_entity_poly.pdbx_seq_one_letter_code
_entity_poly.pdbx_strand_id
1 'polypeptide(L)' 'AAQIPTAVGDHLYVPIMNGMVYVIDWNATVLDEKALVSINDLGPIGEAWTRSNITYSNGELFAQTIKEIVCIQE' A
#
# COMPACT_ATOMS: atom_id res chain seq x y z
N ALA A 1 5.54 8.34 12.79
CA ALA A 1 4.78 7.09 12.60
C ALA A 1 5.64 6.18 11.74
N ALA A 2 5.76 4.90 12.09
CA ALA A 2 6.48 3.94 11.25
C ALA A 2 5.56 3.47 10.12
N GLN A 3 6.07 3.46 8.89
CA GLN A 3 5.43 2.74 7.80
C GLN A 3 5.41 1.25 8.15
N ILE A 4 4.29 0.57 7.86
CA ILE A 4 4.15 -0.87 8.07
C ILE A 4 3.94 -1.50 6.70
N PRO A 5 5.02 -1.95 6.03
CA PRO A 5 4.92 -2.62 4.74
C PRO A 5 4.23 -3.98 4.85
N THR A 6 3.50 -4.37 3.81
CA THR A 6 2.92 -5.70 3.67
C THR A 6 3.36 -6.34 2.36
N ALA A 7 3.87 -7.57 2.41
CA ALA A 7 4.17 -8.36 1.22
C ALA A 7 2.98 -9.27 0.86
N VAL A 8 2.58 -9.26 -0.42
CA VAL A 8 1.55 -10.14 -0.98
C VAL A 8 2.01 -10.58 -2.37
N GLY A 9 2.28 -11.87 -2.56
CA GLY A 9 2.88 -12.37 -3.79
C GLY A 9 4.25 -11.72 -4.04
N ASP A 10 4.45 -11.23 -5.26
CA ASP A 10 5.70 -10.56 -5.68
C ASP A 10 5.71 -9.05 -5.36
N HIS A 11 4.67 -8.54 -4.70
CA HIS A 11 4.51 -7.11 -4.42
C HIS A 11 4.63 -6.77 -2.93
N LEU A 12 5.35 -5.70 -2.64
CA LEU A 12 5.46 -5.05 -1.34
C LEU A 12 4.70 -3.73 -1.38
N TYR A 13 3.67 -3.63 -0.54
CA TYR A 13 2.83 -2.46 -0.40
C TYR A 13 3.35 -1.60 0.75
N VAL A 14 3.72 -0.35 0.45
CA VAL A 14 4.28 0.60 1.40
C VAL A 14 3.37 1.81 1.51
N PRO A 15 2.38 1.78 2.41
CA PRO A 15 1.55 2.95 2.68
C PRO A 15 2.34 4.00 3.48
N ILE A 16 2.24 5.27 3.08
CA ILE A 16 2.80 6.42 3.80
C ILE A 16 1.70 7.36 4.26
N MET A 17 1.94 8.11 5.35
CA MET A 17 0.91 8.83 6.13
C MET A 17 -0.06 9.73 5.34
N ASN A 18 0.29 10.18 4.14
CA ASN A 18 -0.54 11.06 3.32
C ASN A 18 -1.60 10.33 2.48
N GLY A 19 -1.64 8.99 2.46
CA GLY A 19 -2.59 8.21 1.65
C GLY A 19 -1.93 7.46 0.49
N MET A 20 -0.70 7.84 0.12
CA MET A 20 0.02 7.21 -0.98
C MET A 20 0.49 5.81 -0.61
N VAL A 21 0.36 4.88 -1.54
CA VAL A 21 0.83 3.50 -1.44
C VAL A 21 1.79 3.24 -2.59
N TYR A 22 3.04 2.95 -2.25
CA TYR A 22 4.02 2.46 -3.23
C TYR A 22 3.90 0.95 -3.33
N VAL A 23 3.84 0.43 -4.56
CA VAL A 23 3.86 -1.00 -4.84
C VAL A 23 5.20 -1.33 -5.47
N ILE A 24 5.99 -2.14 -4.77
CA ILE A 24 7.36 -2.46 -5.13
C ILE A 24 7.46 -3.95 -5.46
N ASP A 25 8.12 -4.31 -6.54
CA ASP A 25 8.59 -5.69 -6.75
C ASP A 25 9.74 -5.94 -5.76
N TRP A 26 9.43 -6.68 -4.69
CA TRP A 26 10.40 -6.92 -3.62
C TRP A 26 11.49 -7.90 -4.02
N ASN A 27 11.26 -8.69 -5.07
CA ASN A 27 12.17 -9.71 -5.57
C ASN A 27 13.01 -9.21 -6.75
N ALA A 28 12.92 -7.92 -7.08
CA ALA A 28 13.76 -7.29 -8.07
C ALA A 28 15.26 -7.46 -7.72
N THR A 29 16.06 -7.86 -8.71
CA THR A 29 17.51 -8.08 -8.52
C THR A 29 18.24 -6.80 -8.11
N VAL A 30 17.73 -5.65 -8.58
CA VAL A 30 18.22 -4.32 -8.22
C VAL A 30 17.01 -3.50 -7.79
N LEU A 31 17.09 -2.91 -6.60
CA LEU A 31 16.07 -1.98 -6.12
C LEU A 31 16.32 -0.59 -6.71
N ASP A 32 15.84 -0.39 -7.93
CA ASP A 32 15.88 0.87 -8.68
C ASP A 32 14.46 1.35 -9.04
N GLU A 33 14.35 2.40 -9.86
CA GLU A 33 13.06 2.94 -10.29
C GLU A 33 12.17 1.93 -11.03
N LYS A 34 12.73 0.86 -11.59
CA LYS A 34 11.97 -0.19 -12.29
C LYS A 34 11.33 -1.17 -11.34
N ALA A 35 11.83 -1.27 -10.11
CA ALA A 35 11.20 -2.05 -9.06
C ALA A 35 9.90 -1.39 -8.55
N LEU A 36 9.66 -0.10 -8.84
CA LEU A 36 8.40 0.56 -8.53
C LEU A 36 7.33 0.17 -9.57
N VAL A 37 6.50 -0.79 -9.21
CA VAL A 37 5.46 -1.35 -10.09
C VAL A 37 4.29 -0.38 -10.24
N SER A 38 3.88 0.27 -9.14
CA SER A 38 2.75 1.18 -9.16
C SER A 38 2.79 2.17 -8.00
N ILE A 39 2.07 3.27 -8.16
CA ILE A 39 1.76 4.23 -7.10
C ILE A 39 0.25 4.40 -7.08
N ASN A 40 -0.36 4.13 -5.93
CA ASN A 40 -1.79 4.31 -5.72
C ASN A 40 -2.03 5.41 -4.67
N ASP A 41 -3.12 6.15 -4.83
CA ASP A 41 -3.58 7.13 -3.86
C ASP A 41 -4.89 6.64 -3.23
N LEU A 42 -4.88 6.38 -1.91
CA LEU A 42 -6.08 6.00 -1.16
C LEU A 42 -7.05 7.17 -0.98
N GLY A 43 -6.59 8.42 -1.17
CA GLY A 43 -7.44 9.60 -1.12
C GLY A 43 -6.70 10.89 -0.74
N PRO A 44 -7.40 12.03 -0.78
CA PRO A 44 -6.79 13.35 -0.66
C PRO A 44 -6.00 13.56 0.64
N ILE A 45 -4.85 14.22 0.51
CA ILE A 45 -3.97 14.57 1.63
C ILE A 45 -4.76 15.31 2.73
N GLY A 46 -4.58 14.89 3.98
CA GLY A 46 -5.20 15.52 5.16
C GLY A 46 -6.48 14.82 5.64
N GLU A 47 -7.05 13.92 4.86
CA GLU A 47 -8.32 13.23 5.17
C GLU A 47 -8.17 11.87 5.89
N ALA A 48 -7.05 11.67 6.60
CA ALA A 48 -6.83 10.53 7.50
C ALA A 48 -6.87 9.13 6.85
N TRP A 49 -6.24 8.99 5.69
CA TRP A 49 -6.28 7.77 4.86
C TRP A 49 -5.40 6.61 5.30
N THR A 50 -4.32 6.86 6.06
CA THR A 50 -3.41 5.75 6.42
C THR A 50 -2.73 5.94 7.77
N ARG A 51 -3.02 4.98 8.65
CA ARG A 51 -2.39 4.77 9.96
C ARG A 51 -2.06 3.30 10.20
N SER A 52 -2.28 2.45 9.20
CA SER A 52 -2.20 1.00 9.31
C SER A 52 -1.51 0.40 8.09
N ASN A 53 -1.27 -0.90 8.14
CA ASN A 53 -0.80 -1.67 7.01
C ASN A 53 -1.95 -1.96 6.02
N ILE A 54 -1.58 -2.46 4.83
CA ILE A 54 -2.53 -3.10 3.91
C ILE A 54 -2.67 -4.56 4.34
N THR A 55 -3.88 -5.10 4.38
CA THR A 55 -4.12 -6.54 4.65
C THR A 55 -4.65 -7.23 3.40
N TYR A 56 -4.52 -8.55 3.34
CA TYR A 56 -4.93 -9.36 2.19
C TYR A 56 -5.76 -10.56 2.63
N SER A 57 -6.84 -10.82 1.91
CA SER A 57 -7.68 -12.01 2.12
C SER A 57 -8.42 -12.35 0.82
N ASN A 58 -8.47 -13.63 0.46
CA ASN A 58 -9.26 -14.15 -0.67
C ASN A 58 -9.06 -13.41 -2.02
N GLY A 59 -7.86 -12.96 -2.34
CA GLY A 59 -7.60 -12.23 -3.59
C GLY A 59 -7.78 -10.72 -3.49
N GLU A 60 -8.19 -10.20 -2.33
CA GLU A 60 -8.54 -8.81 -2.14
C GLU A 60 -7.59 -8.12 -1.15
N LEU A 61 -7.30 -6.85 -1.42
CA LEU A 61 -6.51 -5.99 -0.54
C LEU A 61 -7.44 -5.08 0.25
N PHE A 62 -7.09 -4.80 1.51
CA PHE A 62 -7.87 -3.93 2.38
C PHE A 62 -6.98 -2.88 3.01
N ALA A 63 -7.37 -1.62 2.86
CA ALA A 63 -6.73 -0.49 3.52
C ALA A 63 -7.59 -0.02 4.69
N GLN A 64 -6.99 0.02 5.89
CA GLN A 64 -7.66 0.61 7.06
C GLN A 64 -7.29 2.10 7.18
N THR A 65 -8.31 2.95 7.08
CA THR A 65 -8.22 4.40 7.33
C THR A 65 -8.65 4.70 8.77
N ILE A 66 -8.64 5.97 9.19
CA ILE A 66 -9.23 6.35 10.48
C ILE A 66 -10.77 6.20 10.47
N LYS A 67 -11.41 6.30 9.30
CA LYS A 67 -12.87 6.34 9.16
C LYS A 67 -13.48 4.98 8.81
N GLU A 68 -12.78 4.18 8.01
CA GLU A 68 -13.35 2.99 7.37
C GLU A 68 -12.29 1.98 6.94
N ILE A 69 -12.75 0.81 6.46
CA ILE A 69 -11.93 -0.16 5.75
C ILE A 69 -12.35 -0.13 4.29
N VAL A 70 -11.38 0.10 3.40
CA VAL A 70 -11.59 0.16 1.96
C VAL A 70 -11.09 -1.15 1.35
N CYS A 71 -11.95 -1.84 0.60
CA CYS A 71 -11.53 -2.96 -0.24
C CYS A 71 -10.99 -2.41 -1.57
N ILE A 72 -9.81 -2.85 -1.96
CA ILE A 72 -9.11 -2.45 -3.19
C ILE A 72 -9.12 -3.69 -4.10
N GLN A 73 -9.94 -3.61 -5.13
CA GLN A 73 -10.07 -4.61 -6.19
C GLN A 73 -9.60 -4.00 -7.51
N GLU A 74 -9.22 -4.86 -8.46
CA GLU A 74 -9.08 -4.46 -9.87
C GLU A 74 -10.43 -4.10 -10.50
#